data_AF-A0ABD3T3D5-F1
#
_entry.id   AF-A0ABD3T3D5-F1
#
_cell.length_a   1.000
_cell.length_b   1.000
_cell.length_c   1.000
_cell.angle_alpha   90.00
_cell.angle_beta   90.00
_cell.angle_gamma   90.00
#
_symmetry.space_group_name_H-M   'P 1'
#
loop_
_entity.id
_entity.type
_entity.pdbx_description
1 polymer ?
#
loop_
_entity_poly.entity_id
_entity_poly.type
_entity_poly.pdbx_seq_one_letter_code
_entity_poly.pdbx_strand_id
1 'polypeptide(L)'
;MYFELAMTLFLYGAMLRERALEVLSSDLVQSATCFRRAAGVYNYLAQKVLTNLNRSQEKQPEAMCRVSSIMSLVCLADAQAVTARKAEEDGKTSGLLAKLHYGITEFLIEAIDILQVVNKECKDISPRLLDFILSCKIIHELKSYKYLVRGLNNDGKIGVAIGVLRRTLANSKKVVPKEESWRLVFKQVFNDMTVLLQKHEHENEFVWREKVPRNEELPLPQGVKIVSIIPYEPQKWERTLVFKL
;
A
#
# COMPACT_ATOMS: atom_id res chain seq x y z
N MET A 1 -33.23 -3.66 -1.46
CA MET A 1 -32.79 -3.08 -0.18
C MET A 1 -31.32 -3.34 0.11
N TYR A 2 -30.82 -4.59 0.06
CA TYR A 2 -29.38 -4.86 0.24
C TYR A 2 -28.51 -4.20 -0.83
N PHE A 3 -29.02 -4.05 -2.05
CA PHE A 3 -28.31 -3.37 -3.13
C PHE A 3 -28.11 -1.88 -2.83
N GLU A 4 -29.16 -1.17 -2.44
CA GLU A 4 -29.10 0.24 -2.07
C GLU A 4 -28.20 0.46 -0.85
N LEU A 5 -28.30 -0.41 0.15
CA LEU A 5 -27.40 -0.40 1.31
C LEU A 5 -25.95 -0.61 0.89
N ALA A 6 -25.67 -1.59 0.02
CA ALA A 6 -24.34 -1.88 -0.49
C ALA A 6 -23.74 -0.66 -1.20
N MET A 7 -24.48 -0.03 -2.10
CA MET A 7 -24.02 1.16 -2.83
C MET A 7 -23.79 2.34 -1.88
N THR A 8 -24.66 2.52 -0.90
CA THR A 8 -24.51 3.57 0.12
C THR A 8 -23.26 3.36 0.97
N LEU A 9 -22.99 2.13 1.41
CA LEU A 9 -21.79 1.80 2.18
C LEU A 9 -20.52 1.91 1.35
N PHE A 10 -20.55 1.51 0.07
CA PHE A 10 -19.42 1.67 -0.83
C PHE A 10 -19.06 3.16 -0.99
N LEU A 11 -20.07 4.02 -1.21
CA LEU A 11 -19.90 5.46 -1.28
C LEU A 11 -19.41 6.05 0.05
N TYR A 12 -19.95 5.61 1.18
CA TYR A 12 -19.51 6.07 2.49
C TYR A 12 -18.04 5.73 2.76
N GLY A 13 -17.59 4.52 2.38
CA GLY A 13 -16.18 4.15 2.40
C GLY A 13 -15.32 5.10 1.56
N ALA A 14 -15.79 5.48 0.37
CA ALA A 14 -15.09 6.43 -0.50
C ALA A 14 -15.01 7.83 0.12
N MET A 15 -16.11 8.32 0.72
CA MET A 15 -16.13 9.61 1.42
C MET A 15 -15.17 9.65 2.61
N LEU A 16 -15.05 8.56 3.37
CA LEU A 16 -14.07 8.47 4.46
C LEU A 16 -12.63 8.52 3.94
N ARG A 17 -12.38 7.90 2.77
CA ARG A 17 -11.07 7.93 2.11
C ARG A 17 -10.73 9.34 1.61
N GLU A 18 -11.66 10.03 0.95
CA GLU A 18 -11.48 11.43 0.55
C GLU A 18 -11.22 12.33 1.77
N ARG A 19 -11.98 12.15 2.85
CA ARG A 19 -11.76 12.88 4.10
C ARG A 19 -10.36 12.63 4.69
N ALA A 20 -9.86 11.40 4.57
CA ALA A 20 -8.51 11.07 5.01
C ALA A 20 -7.44 11.83 4.22
N LEU A 21 -7.66 12.06 2.91
CA LEU A 21 -6.78 12.84 2.05
C LEU A 21 -6.84 14.35 2.38
N GLU A 22 -8.04 14.88 2.67
CA GLU A 22 -8.21 16.29 3.07
C GLU A 22 -7.41 16.65 4.33
N VAL A 23 -7.42 15.77 5.34
CA VAL A 23 -6.74 16.02 6.62
C VAL A 23 -5.27 15.56 6.62
N LEU A 24 -4.79 14.96 5.53
CA LEU A 24 -3.44 14.37 5.44
C LEU A 24 -2.31 15.38 5.68
N SER A 25 -2.51 16.64 5.29
CA SER A 25 -1.50 17.69 5.45
C SER A 25 -1.46 18.29 6.85
N SER A 26 -2.55 18.18 7.63
CA SER A 26 -2.71 18.84 8.92
C SER A 26 -2.68 17.88 10.11
N ASP A 27 -3.23 16.67 9.96
CA ASP A 27 -3.29 15.67 11.03
C ASP A 27 -3.12 14.24 10.48
N LEU A 28 -1.88 13.73 10.56
CA LEU A 28 -1.54 12.37 10.15
C LEU A 28 -2.26 11.30 10.99
N VAL A 29 -2.55 11.56 12.27
CA VAL A 29 -3.22 10.59 13.14
C VAL A 29 -4.69 10.47 12.75
N GLN A 30 -5.35 11.60 12.53
CA GLN A 30 -6.73 11.63 12.04
C GLN A 30 -6.84 11.04 10.64
N SER A 31 -5.92 11.38 9.73
CA SER A 31 -5.86 10.81 8.38
C SER A 31 -5.76 9.28 8.40
N ALA A 32 -4.79 8.73 9.14
CA ALA A 32 -4.63 7.28 9.30
C ALA A 32 -5.89 6.64 9.91
N THR A 33 -6.53 7.30 10.87
CA THR A 33 -7.78 6.83 11.49
C THR A 33 -8.93 6.79 10.48
N CYS A 34 -9.09 7.83 9.65
CA CYS A 34 -10.11 7.86 8.60
C CYS A 34 -9.91 6.73 7.57
N PHE A 35 -8.68 6.49 7.13
CA PHE A 35 -8.38 5.35 6.25
C PHE A 35 -8.73 3.99 6.91
N ARG A 36 -8.38 3.79 8.19
CA ARG A 36 -8.73 2.56 8.93
C ARG A 36 -10.25 2.37 9.09
N ARG A 37 -11.00 3.47 9.23
CA ARG A 37 -12.48 3.44 9.24
C ARG A 37 -13.05 3.09 7.87
N ALA A 38 -12.50 3.68 6.79
CA ALA A 38 -12.88 3.32 5.42
C ALA A 38 -12.66 1.83 5.16
N ALA A 39 -11.51 1.30 5.57
CA ALA A 39 -11.22 -0.13 5.51
C ALA A 39 -12.28 -0.98 6.23
N GLY A 40 -12.74 -0.54 7.40
CA GLY A 40 -13.81 -1.22 8.14
C GLY A 40 -15.15 -1.23 7.45
N VAL A 41 -15.53 -0.13 6.80
CA VAL A 41 -16.76 -0.06 6.00
C VAL A 41 -16.69 -1.05 4.85
N TYR A 42 -15.59 -1.05 4.09
CA TYR A 42 -15.40 -1.97 2.97
C TYR A 42 -15.33 -3.45 3.40
N ASN A 43 -14.69 -3.73 4.54
CA ASN A 43 -14.64 -5.07 5.09
C ASN A 43 -16.03 -5.57 5.53
N TYR A 44 -16.80 -4.73 6.23
CA TYR A 44 -18.17 -5.04 6.60
C TYR A 44 -19.05 -5.28 5.35
N LEU A 45 -18.94 -4.39 4.36
CA LEU A 45 -19.63 -4.51 3.08
C LEU A 45 -19.34 -5.87 2.41
N ALA A 46 -18.06 -6.26 2.31
CA ALA A 46 -17.63 -7.52 1.69
C ALA A 46 -18.12 -8.77 2.45
N GLN A 47 -18.17 -8.72 3.78
CA GLN A 47 -18.37 -9.91 4.63
C GLN A 47 -19.81 -10.08 5.11
N LYS A 48 -20.60 -9.01 5.17
CA LYS A 48 -21.93 -9.01 5.81
C LYS A 48 -23.06 -8.56 4.90
N VAL A 49 -22.80 -7.69 3.92
CA VAL A 49 -23.85 -7.08 3.10
C VAL A 49 -23.89 -7.71 1.72
N LEU A 50 -22.76 -7.71 0.99
CA LEU A 50 -22.69 -8.19 -0.39
C LEU A 50 -22.93 -9.71 -0.50
N THR A 51 -22.65 -10.48 0.56
CA THR A 51 -22.95 -11.92 0.62
C THR A 51 -24.45 -12.23 0.52
N ASN A 52 -25.32 -11.24 0.76
CA ASN A 52 -26.77 -11.38 0.68
C ASN A 52 -27.35 -10.89 -0.67
N LEU A 53 -26.51 -10.43 -1.60
CA LEU A 53 -26.95 -10.05 -2.93
C LEU A 53 -27.13 -11.29 -3.82
N ASN A 54 -28.18 -11.27 -4.64
CA ASN A 54 -28.38 -12.29 -5.65
C ASN A 54 -27.37 -12.09 -6.80
N ARG A 55 -26.91 -13.18 -7.44
CA ARG A 55 -25.95 -13.15 -8.57
C ARG A 55 -26.33 -12.22 -9.73
N SER A 56 -27.61 -11.90 -9.91
CA SER A 56 -28.07 -10.97 -10.95
C SER A 56 -27.70 -9.50 -10.64
N GLN A 57 -27.51 -9.16 -9.37
CA GLN A 57 -27.19 -7.80 -8.88
C GLN A 57 -25.67 -7.58 -8.71
N GLU A 58 -24.85 -8.64 -8.69
CA GLU A 58 -23.38 -8.59 -8.61
C GLU A 58 -22.71 -8.18 -9.94
N LYS A 59 -23.46 -7.71 -10.94
CA LYS A 59 -22.90 -7.35 -12.25
C LYS A 59 -22.00 -6.12 -12.20
N GLN A 60 -22.16 -5.27 -11.20
CA GLN A 60 -21.37 -4.04 -11.04
C GLN A 60 -20.16 -4.30 -10.14
N PRO A 61 -18.96 -3.75 -10.46
CA PRO A 61 -17.77 -3.91 -9.63
C PRO A 61 -17.99 -3.59 -8.15
N GLU A 62 -18.71 -2.50 -7.86
CA GLU A 62 -18.99 -2.01 -6.51
C GLU A 62 -19.89 -2.98 -5.71
N ALA A 63 -20.65 -3.83 -6.40
CA ALA A 63 -21.48 -4.87 -5.81
C ALA A 63 -20.73 -6.21 -5.61
N MET A 64 -19.42 -6.27 -5.87
CA MET A 64 -18.63 -7.50 -5.71
C MET A 64 -17.88 -7.53 -4.37
N CYS A 65 -18.03 -8.63 -3.62
CA CYS A 65 -17.32 -8.85 -2.35
C CYS A 65 -15.81 -8.65 -2.50
N ARG A 66 -15.23 -9.15 -3.60
CA ARG A 66 -13.79 -9.07 -3.87
C ARG A 66 -13.30 -7.64 -4.11
N VAL A 67 -14.09 -6.81 -4.80
CA VAL A 67 -13.75 -5.39 -5.02
C VAL A 67 -13.78 -4.63 -3.70
N SER A 68 -14.77 -4.90 -2.85
CA SER A 68 -14.80 -4.34 -1.49
C SER A 68 -13.60 -4.78 -0.65
N SER A 69 -13.18 -6.05 -0.72
CA SER A 69 -11.95 -6.52 -0.07
C SER A 69 -10.69 -5.81 -0.59
N ILE A 70 -10.58 -5.60 -1.91
CA ILE A 70 -9.48 -4.83 -2.52
C ILE A 70 -9.45 -3.41 -1.95
N MET A 71 -10.59 -2.72 -1.90
CA MET A 71 -10.67 -1.35 -1.36
C MET A 71 -10.33 -1.30 0.13
N SER A 72 -10.71 -2.32 0.91
CA SER A 72 -10.29 -2.45 2.30
C SER A 72 -8.78 -2.55 2.44
N LEU A 73 -8.11 -3.37 1.62
CA LEU A 73 -6.65 -3.52 1.63
C LEU A 73 -5.94 -2.25 1.20
N VAL A 74 -6.44 -1.56 0.16
CA VAL A 74 -5.91 -0.26 -0.28
C VAL A 74 -6.01 0.78 0.83
N CYS A 75 -7.14 0.85 1.55
CA CYS A 75 -7.29 1.77 2.67
C CYS A 75 -6.32 1.45 3.83
N LEU A 76 -6.05 0.17 4.11
CA LEU A 76 -5.03 -0.21 5.11
C LEU A 76 -3.61 0.14 4.64
N ALA A 77 -3.31 -0.04 3.36
CA ALA A 77 -2.04 0.37 2.77
C ALA A 77 -1.84 1.90 2.89
N ASP A 78 -2.87 2.68 2.57
CA ASP A 78 -2.87 4.14 2.72
C ASP A 78 -2.69 4.54 4.21
N ALA A 79 -3.42 3.91 5.14
CA ALA A 79 -3.26 4.17 6.58
C ALA A 79 -1.84 3.86 7.09
N GLN A 80 -1.25 2.75 6.63
CA GLN A 80 0.12 2.36 6.96
C GLN A 80 1.13 3.35 6.34
N ALA A 81 0.87 3.87 5.13
CA ALA A 81 1.72 4.87 4.49
C ALA A 81 1.73 6.19 5.27
N VAL A 82 0.58 6.64 5.75
CA VAL A 82 0.48 7.81 6.65
C VAL A 82 1.22 7.57 7.96
N THR A 83 1.09 6.37 8.53
CA THR A 83 1.79 5.99 9.75
C THR A 83 3.31 5.93 9.55
N ALA A 84 3.78 5.43 8.40
CA ALA A 84 5.19 5.43 8.04
C ALA A 84 5.74 6.85 7.87
N ARG A 85 4.97 7.75 7.26
CA ARG A 85 5.32 9.18 7.17
C ARG A 85 5.44 9.82 8.55
N LYS A 86 4.48 9.58 9.45
CA LYS A 86 4.55 10.08 10.83
C LYS A 86 5.79 9.53 11.56
N ALA A 87 6.08 8.24 11.38
CA ALA A 87 7.28 7.63 11.95
C ALA A 87 8.58 8.24 11.39
N GLU A 88 8.60 8.66 10.14
CA GLU A 88 9.71 9.38 9.54
C GLU A 88 9.87 10.78 10.15
N GLU A 89 8.76 11.52 10.33
CA GLU A 89 8.72 12.84 10.99
C GLU A 89 9.16 12.75 12.47
N ASP A 90 8.77 11.68 13.17
CA ASP A 90 9.15 11.39 14.56
C ASP A 90 10.61 10.87 14.70
N GLY A 91 11.38 10.79 13.60
CA GLY A 91 12.77 10.36 13.61
C GLY A 91 12.97 8.89 14.00
N LYS A 92 12.01 8.00 13.69
CA LYS A 92 12.14 6.57 13.99
C LYS A 92 13.29 5.92 13.19
N THR A 93 13.75 4.78 13.69
CA THR A 93 14.92 4.09 13.14
C THR A 93 14.70 3.64 11.68
N SER A 94 15.77 3.64 10.89
CA SER A 94 15.75 3.16 9.50
C SER A 94 15.23 1.71 9.41
N GLY A 95 15.58 0.86 10.38
CA GLY A 95 15.07 -0.51 10.45
C GLY A 95 13.54 -0.57 10.59
N LEU A 96 12.93 0.27 11.42
CA LEU A 96 11.47 0.35 11.53
C LEU A 96 10.85 0.88 10.24
N LEU A 97 11.38 1.98 9.68
CA LEU A 97 10.85 2.58 8.45
C LEU A 97 10.91 1.61 7.27
N ALA A 98 11.98 0.82 7.15
CA ALA A 98 12.09 -0.24 6.15
C ALA A 98 10.95 -1.25 6.29
N LYS A 99 10.67 -1.71 7.52
CA LYS A 99 9.61 -2.68 7.80
C LYS A 99 8.22 -2.11 7.57
N LEU A 100 7.98 -0.86 7.98
CA LEU A 100 6.69 -0.20 7.78
C LEU A 100 6.37 -0.06 6.30
N HIS A 101 7.34 0.39 5.48
CA HIS A 101 7.14 0.50 4.05
C HIS A 101 6.94 -0.84 3.35
N TYR A 102 7.66 -1.89 3.76
CA TYR A 102 7.42 -3.22 3.18
C TYR A 102 6.06 -3.79 3.59
N GLY A 103 5.59 -3.51 4.81
CA GLY A 103 4.22 -3.86 5.23
C GLY A 103 3.13 -3.24 4.35
N ILE A 104 3.37 -2.03 3.81
CA ILE A 104 2.48 -1.43 2.79
C ILE A 104 2.47 -2.28 1.52
N THR A 105 3.64 -2.72 1.07
CA THR A 105 3.75 -3.56 -0.13
C THR A 105 3.02 -4.89 0.03
N GLU A 106 3.02 -5.49 1.22
CA GLU A 106 2.30 -6.73 1.51
C GLU A 106 0.78 -6.56 1.41
N PHE A 107 0.21 -5.46 1.90
CA PHE A 107 -1.20 -5.14 1.68
C PHE A 107 -1.54 -5.00 0.18
N LEU A 108 -0.65 -4.33 -0.56
CA LEU A 108 -0.86 -4.08 -2.00
C LEU A 108 -0.69 -5.36 -2.84
N ILE A 109 0.21 -6.26 -2.46
CA ILE A 109 0.36 -7.59 -3.09
C ILE A 109 -0.94 -8.38 -2.95
N GLU A 110 -1.49 -8.47 -1.73
CA GLU A 110 -2.78 -9.13 -1.50
C GLU A 110 -3.90 -8.50 -2.35
N ALA A 111 -3.93 -7.18 -2.46
CA ALA A 111 -4.90 -6.47 -3.30
C ALA A 111 -4.72 -6.79 -4.79
N ILE A 112 -3.48 -6.84 -5.28
CA ILE A 112 -3.15 -7.20 -6.68
C ILE A 112 -3.59 -8.63 -6.97
N ASP A 113 -3.30 -9.58 -6.09
CA ASP A 113 -3.63 -10.99 -6.29
C ASP A 113 -5.15 -11.19 -6.43
N ILE A 114 -5.94 -10.52 -5.58
CA ILE A 114 -7.40 -10.52 -5.70
C ILE A 114 -7.84 -9.84 -7.00
N LEU A 115 -7.29 -8.66 -7.32
CA LEU A 115 -7.67 -7.88 -8.50
C LEU A 115 -7.38 -8.61 -9.81
N GLN A 116 -6.28 -9.36 -9.90
CA GLN A 116 -5.96 -10.17 -11.08
C GLN A 116 -6.97 -11.29 -11.32
N VAL A 117 -7.54 -11.87 -10.26
CA VAL A 117 -8.64 -12.84 -10.38
C VAL A 117 -9.91 -12.13 -10.83
N VAL A 118 -10.26 -11.02 -10.18
CA VAL A 118 -11.50 -10.27 -10.52
C VAL A 118 -11.48 -9.74 -11.95
N ASN A 119 -10.35 -9.26 -12.46
CA ASN A 119 -10.23 -8.77 -13.84
C ASN A 119 -10.48 -9.86 -14.92
N LYS A 120 -10.45 -11.14 -14.54
CA LYS A 120 -10.86 -12.23 -15.43
C LYS A 120 -12.38 -12.40 -15.46
N GLU A 121 -13.06 -12.07 -14.36
CA GLU A 121 -14.50 -12.23 -14.13
C GLU A 121 -15.31 -10.97 -14.51
N CYS A 122 -14.77 -9.79 -14.23
CA CYS A 122 -15.41 -8.49 -14.47
C CYS A 122 -14.49 -7.59 -15.32
N LYS A 123 -15.01 -7.13 -16.47
CA LYS A 123 -14.26 -6.26 -17.41
C LYS A 123 -14.51 -4.77 -17.19
N ASP A 124 -15.44 -4.43 -16.31
CA ASP A 124 -15.84 -3.05 -16.03
C ASP A 124 -14.93 -2.35 -15.01
N ILE A 125 -13.96 -3.07 -14.44
CA ILE A 125 -12.95 -2.47 -13.56
C ILE A 125 -11.94 -1.69 -14.38
N SER A 126 -11.79 -0.41 -14.06
CA SER A 126 -10.81 0.45 -14.72
C SER A 126 -9.39 -0.10 -14.55
N PRO A 127 -8.60 -0.22 -15.64
CA PRO A 127 -7.20 -0.62 -15.56
C PRO A 127 -6.35 0.36 -14.74
N ARG A 128 -6.83 1.60 -14.55
CA ARG A 128 -6.18 2.61 -13.71
C ARG A 128 -6.08 2.19 -12.24
N LEU A 129 -7.01 1.37 -11.75
CA LEU A 129 -6.93 0.85 -10.38
C LEU A 129 -5.71 -0.06 -10.22
N LEU A 130 -5.48 -0.97 -11.16
CA LEU A 130 -4.30 -1.84 -11.14
C LEU A 130 -3.01 -1.03 -11.26
N ASP A 131 -2.98 -0.05 -12.18
CA ASP A 131 -1.82 0.82 -12.36
C ASP A 131 -1.51 1.65 -11.10
N PHE A 132 -2.54 2.14 -10.41
CA PHE A 132 -2.41 2.84 -9.13
C PHE A 132 -1.81 1.93 -8.04
N ILE A 133 -2.36 0.73 -7.84
CA ILE A 133 -1.90 -0.21 -6.80
C ILE A 133 -0.46 -0.66 -7.08
N LEU A 134 -0.14 -0.98 -8.34
CA LEU A 134 1.23 -1.34 -8.75
C LEU A 134 2.21 -0.18 -8.52
N SER A 135 1.84 1.04 -8.89
CA SER A 135 2.69 2.22 -8.69
C SER A 135 3.00 2.43 -7.20
N CYS A 136 1.97 2.35 -6.35
CA CYS A 136 2.14 2.45 -4.90
C CYS A 136 3.07 1.35 -4.36
N LYS A 137 2.88 0.10 -4.80
CA LYS A 137 3.72 -1.04 -4.39
C LYS A 137 5.19 -0.76 -4.71
N ILE A 138 5.49 -0.41 -5.96
CA ILE A 138 6.88 -0.23 -6.41
C ILE A 138 7.56 0.91 -5.66
N ILE A 139 6.87 2.02 -5.42
CA ILE A 139 7.42 3.17 -4.70
C ILE A 139 7.71 2.80 -3.24
N HIS A 140 6.78 2.13 -2.56
CA HIS A 140 6.98 1.72 -1.17
C HIS A 140 8.02 0.60 -1.03
N GLU A 141 8.14 -0.29 -2.01
CA GLU A 141 9.20 -1.28 -2.08
C GLU A 141 10.58 -0.61 -2.18
N LEU A 142 10.73 0.38 -3.07
CA LEU A 142 11.95 1.19 -3.17
C LEU A 142 12.27 1.93 -1.88
N LYS A 143 11.28 2.57 -1.25
CA LYS A 143 11.48 3.26 0.03
C LYS A 143 11.92 2.28 1.12
N SER A 144 11.36 1.08 1.16
CA SER A 144 11.79 0.04 2.11
C SER A 144 13.27 -0.30 1.93
N TYR A 145 13.71 -0.54 0.69
CA TYR A 145 15.13 -0.80 0.41
C TYR A 145 16.03 0.41 0.73
N LYS A 146 15.60 1.64 0.44
CA LYS A 146 16.33 2.86 0.83
C LYS A 146 16.62 2.89 2.34
N TYR A 147 15.62 2.57 3.16
CA TYR A 147 15.80 2.52 4.62
C TYR A 147 16.57 1.29 5.10
N LEU A 148 16.42 0.13 4.46
CA LEU A 148 17.21 -1.06 4.75
C LEU A 148 18.71 -0.77 4.54
N VAL A 149 19.05 -0.17 3.40
CA VAL A 149 20.42 0.27 3.06
C VAL A 149 20.93 1.26 4.10
N ARG A 150 20.11 2.24 4.50
CA ARG A 150 20.49 3.19 5.57
C ARG A 150 20.76 2.49 6.91
N GLY A 151 19.99 1.45 7.25
CA GLY A 151 20.24 0.61 8.43
C GLY A 151 21.56 -0.14 8.32
N LEU A 152 21.83 -0.79 7.19
CA LEU A 152 23.09 -1.50 6.95
C LEU A 152 24.31 -0.58 7.03
N ASN A 153 24.19 0.66 6.55
CA ASN A 153 25.26 1.66 6.68
C ASN A 153 25.54 2.01 8.14
N ASN A 154 24.49 2.22 8.94
CA ASN A 154 24.63 2.52 10.37
C ASN A 154 25.29 1.37 11.13
N ASP A 155 25.08 0.13 10.67
CA ASP A 155 25.71 -1.08 11.21
C ASP A 155 27.14 -1.31 10.65
N GLY A 156 27.66 -0.41 9.81
CA GLY A 156 28.98 -0.55 9.19
C GLY A 156 29.10 -1.71 8.19
N LYS A 157 28.00 -2.09 7.53
CA LYS A 157 27.94 -3.18 6.54
C LYS A 157 27.87 -2.63 5.12
N ILE A 158 28.88 -1.88 4.71
CA ILE A 158 28.88 -1.11 3.45
C ILE A 158 28.85 -2.02 2.23
N GLY A 159 29.57 -3.16 2.25
CA GLY A 159 29.58 -4.12 1.15
C GLY A 159 28.20 -4.74 0.90
N VAL A 160 27.46 -5.04 1.98
CA VAL A 160 26.09 -5.55 1.91
C VAL A 160 25.15 -4.47 1.35
N ALA A 161 25.29 -3.23 1.83
CA ALA A 161 24.50 -2.09 1.37
C ALA A 161 24.66 -1.84 -0.13
N ILE A 162 25.88 -1.88 -0.66
CA ILE A 162 26.17 -1.79 -2.10
C ILE A 162 25.48 -2.91 -2.88
N GLY A 163 25.57 -4.15 -2.39
CA GLY A 163 24.91 -5.30 -3.02
C GLY A 163 23.39 -5.11 -3.13
N VAL A 164 22.76 -4.69 -2.02
CA VAL A 164 21.32 -4.42 -1.98
C VAL A 164 20.93 -3.30 -2.97
N LEU A 165 21.70 -2.21 -3.02
CA LEU A 165 21.47 -1.10 -3.95
C LEU A 165 21.56 -1.54 -5.42
N ARG A 166 22.64 -2.25 -5.79
CA ARG A 166 22.83 -2.77 -7.15
C ARG A 166 21.67 -3.64 -7.58
N ARG A 167 21.29 -4.61 -6.74
CA ARG A 167 20.19 -5.55 -7.04
C ARG A 167 18.86 -4.81 -7.20
N THR A 168 18.57 -3.90 -6.27
CA THR A 168 17.30 -3.16 -6.27
C THR A 168 17.19 -2.25 -7.48
N LEU A 169 18.21 -1.44 -7.78
CA LEU A 169 18.21 -0.55 -8.94
C LEU A 169 18.11 -1.32 -10.27
N ALA A 170 18.78 -2.47 -10.38
CA ALA A 170 18.68 -3.33 -11.56
C ALA A 170 17.26 -3.89 -11.77
N ASN A 171 16.58 -4.29 -10.69
CA ASN A 171 15.22 -4.81 -10.76
C ASN A 171 14.19 -3.71 -11.03
N SER A 172 14.33 -2.54 -10.40
CA SER A 172 13.36 -1.44 -10.51
C SER A 172 13.36 -0.78 -11.89
N LYS A 173 14.46 -0.86 -12.67
CA LYS A 173 14.47 -0.40 -14.08
C LYS A 173 13.45 -1.12 -14.96
N LYS A 174 13.04 -2.33 -14.59
CA LYS A 174 12.10 -3.15 -15.36
C LYS A 174 10.64 -2.78 -15.14
N VAL A 175 10.34 -2.07 -14.05
CA VAL A 175 8.97 -1.82 -13.60
C VAL A 175 8.81 -0.34 -13.23
N VAL A 176 8.37 0.46 -14.20
CA VAL A 176 8.21 1.91 -14.07
C VAL A 176 6.72 2.27 -14.07
N PRO A 177 6.25 3.16 -13.16
CA PRO A 177 4.88 3.66 -13.18
C PRO A 177 4.48 4.28 -14.52
N LYS A 178 3.24 4.02 -14.94
CA LYS A 178 2.69 4.49 -16.22
C LYS A 178 2.29 5.96 -16.18
N GLU A 179 1.55 6.39 -15.15
CA GLU A 179 1.13 7.78 -15.02
C GLU A 179 2.32 8.68 -14.63
N GLU A 180 2.37 9.89 -15.18
CA GLU A 180 3.52 10.78 -15.03
C GLU A 180 3.72 11.25 -13.58
N SER A 181 2.65 11.54 -12.84
CA SER A 181 2.72 11.92 -11.42
C SER A 181 3.44 10.84 -10.58
N TRP A 182 3.07 9.57 -10.75
CA TRP A 182 3.72 8.45 -10.07
C TRP A 182 5.15 8.23 -10.55
N ARG A 183 5.40 8.44 -11.85
CA ARG A 183 6.72 8.31 -12.45
C ARG A 183 7.71 9.34 -11.88
N LEU A 184 7.27 10.57 -11.63
CA LEU A 184 8.09 11.61 -11.01
C LEU A 184 8.51 11.21 -9.60
N VAL A 185 7.57 10.74 -8.77
CA VAL A 185 7.85 10.28 -7.40
C VAL A 185 8.80 9.07 -7.42
N PHE A 186 8.57 8.11 -8.32
CA PHE A 186 9.46 6.96 -8.50
C PHE A 186 10.87 7.39 -8.89
N LYS A 187 11.01 8.29 -9.88
CA LYS A 187 12.31 8.80 -10.33
C LYS A 187 13.07 9.49 -9.21
N GLN A 188 12.38 10.26 -8.37
CA GLN A 188 13.01 10.90 -7.21
C GLN A 188 13.65 9.86 -6.28
N VAL A 189 12.88 8.86 -5.83
CA VAL A 189 13.40 7.82 -4.93
C VAL A 189 14.50 6.99 -5.60
N PHE A 190 14.35 6.68 -6.88
CA PHE A 190 15.33 5.92 -7.66
C PHE A 190 16.65 6.68 -7.82
N ASN A 191 16.59 7.99 -8.08
CA ASN A 191 17.77 8.83 -8.21
C ASN A 191 18.50 8.98 -6.88
N ASP A 192 17.78 9.17 -5.77
CA ASP A 192 18.36 9.19 -4.42
C ASP A 192 19.19 7.92 -4.14
N MET A 193 18.65 6.75 -4.48
CA MET A 193 19.33 5.47 -4.30
C MET A 193 20.52 5.30 -5.25
N THR A 194 20.44 5.86 -6.46
CA THR A 194 21.56 5.86 -7.43
C THR A 194 22.72 6.70 -6.93
N VAL A 195 22.46 7.91 -6.41
CA VAL A 195 23.47 8.78 -5.80
C VAL A 195 24.10 8.09 -4.58
N LEU A 196 23.28 7.45 -3.76
CA LEU A 196 23.75 6.70 -2.60
C LEU A 196 24.68 5.53 -3.01
N LEU A 197 24.34 4.82 -4.08
CA LEU A 197 25.18 3.74 -4.60
C LEU A 197 26.55 4.26 -5.05
N GLN A 198 26.57 5.33 -5.85
CA GLN A 198 27.82 5.92 -6.35
C GLN A 198 28.75 6.36 -5.21
N LYS A 199 28.17 7.02 -4.19
CA LYS A 199 28.90 7.41 -2.99
C LYS A 199 29.52 6.20 -2.30
N HIS A 200 28.73 5.16 -2.07
CA HIS A 200 29.17 3.98 -1.35
C HIS A 200 30.22 3.17 -2.10
N GLU A 201 30.07 3.04 -3.41
CA GLU A 201 31.07 2.37 -4.26
C GLU A 201 32.41 3.11 -4.21
N HIS A 202 32.39 4.45 -4.29
CA HIS A 202 33.59 5.26 -4.16
C HIS A 202 34.22 5.11 -2.77
N GLU A 203 33.46 5.27 -1.69
CA GLU A 203 33.98 5.10 -0.33
C GLU A 203 34.50 3.67 -0.08
N ASN A 204 33.86 2.66 -0.64
CA ASN A 204 34.29 1.27 -0.47
C ASN A 204 35.58 0.95 -1.22
N GLU A 205 35.89 1.65 -2.31
CA GLU A 205 37.14 1.50 -3.05
C GLU A 205 38.36 2.00 -2.23
N PHE A 206 38.19 3.14 -1.55
CA PHE A 206 39.30 3.82 -0.88
C PHE A 206 39.36 3.61 0.64
N VAL A 207 38.20 3.52 1.31
CA VAL A 207 38.08 3.54 2.78
C VAL A 207 37.78 2.16 3.34
N TRP A 208 36.65 1.56 2.95
CA TRP A 208 36.12 0.37 3.64
C TRP A 208 36.70 -0.95 3.12
N ARG A 209 36.86 -1.06 1.80
CA ARG A 209 37.33 -2.28 1.11
C ARG A 209 36.55 -3.55 1.49
N GLU A 210 35.26 -3.40 1.77
CA GLU A 210 34.40 -4.54 2.07
C GLU A 210 34.07 -5.32 0.79
N LYS A 211 34.01 -6.64 0.93
CA LYS A 211 33.55 -7.53 -0.13
C LYS A 211 32.03 -7.38 -0.30
N VAL A 212 31.60 -7.15 -1.54
CA VAL A 212 30.16 -7.15 -1.88
C VAL A 212 29.66 -8.60 -1.98
N PRO A 213 28.64 -9.00 -1.17
CA PRO A 213 28.08 -10.35 -1.21
C PRO A 213 27.38 -10.68 -2.53
N ARG A 214 27.13 -11.97 -2.77
CA ARG A 214 26.31 -12.43 -3.91
C ARG A 214 24.82 -12.18 -3.66
N ASN A 215 24.02 -12.18 -4.72
CA ASN A 215 22.59 -11.82 -4.65
C ASN A 215 21.78 -12.70 -3.68
N GLU A 216 22.15 -13.97 -3.54
CA GLU A 216 21.49 -14.95 -2.68
C GLU A 216 21.77 -14.70 -1.19
N GLU A 217 22.87 -14.02 -0.88
CA GLU A 217 23.32 -13.70 0.48
C GLU A 217 22.77 -12.33 0.95
N LEU A 218 22.14 -11.56 0.06
CA LEU A 218 21.66 -10.22 0.36
C LEU A 218 20.35 -10.26 1.18
N PRO A 219 20.24 -9.42 2.22
CA PRO A 219 19.04 -9.36 3.02
C PRO A 219 17.86 -8.86 2.19
N LEU A 220 16.69 -9.44 2.45
CA LEU A 220 15.42 -8.95 1.97
C LEU A 220 14.75 -8.09 3.04
N PRO A 221 14.04 -7.01 2.66
CA PRO A 221 13.16 -6.34 3.59
C PRO A 221 12.08 -7.30 4.09
N GLN A 222 11.71 -7.13 5.35
CA GLN A 222 10.61 -7.87 5.99
C GLN A 222 9.52 -6.88 6.37
N GLY A 223 8.26 -7.18 6.09
CA GLY A 223 7.15 -6.29 6.39
C GLY A 223 6.67 -6.39 7.82
N VAL A 224 6.08 -5.30 8.31
CA VAL A 224 5.25 -5.33 9.51
C VAL A 224 3.99 -4.52 9.26
N LYS A 225 2.83 -5.17 9.38
CA LYS A 225 1.51 -4.52 9.31
C LYS A 225 1.09 -4.13 10.72
N ILE A 226 1.12 -2.83 11.02
CA ILE A 226 0.79 -2.32 12.37
C ILE A 226 -0.60 -1.66 12.43
N VAL A 227 -1.15 -1.28 11.27
CA VAL A 227 -2.52 -0.79 11.19
C VAL A 227 -3.49 -1.96 11.06
N SER A 228 -4.64 -1.81 11.71
CA SER A 228 -5.74 -2.74 11.66
C SER A 228 -7.03 -2.02 11.26
N ILE A 229 -8.02 -2.78 10.80
CA ILE A 229 -9.35 -2.28 10.53
C ILE A 229 -9.96 -1.70 11.82
N ILE A 230 -10.64 -0.55 11.72
CA ILE A 230 -11.59 -0.12 12.74
C ILE A 230 -12.96 -0.68 12.32
N PRO A 231 -13.53 -1.66 13.04
CA PRO A 231 -14.79 -2.29 12.63
C PRO A 231 -15.90 -1.27 12.41
N TYR A 232 -16.65 -1.45 11.33
CA TYR A 232 -17.87 -0.69 11.11
C TYR A 232 -19.04 -1.39 11.79
N GLU A 233 -19.74 -0.63 12.64
CA GLU A 233 -20.99 -1.06 13.28
C GLU A 233 -22.11 -0.10 12.86
N PRO A 234 -23.21 -0.60 12.24
CA PRO A 234 -24.36 0.22 11.91
C PRO A 234 -24.96 0.87 13.17
N GLN A 235 -25.05 2.20 13.20
CA GLN A 235 -25.54 2.94 14.39
C GLN A 235 -27.07 2.97 14.52
N LYS A 236 -27.81 2.58 13.48
CA LYS A 236 -29.27 2.46 13.50
C LYS A 236 -29.66 1.10 12.94
N TRP A 237 -30.78 0.56 13.41
CA TRP A 237 -31.33 -0.70 12.89
C TRP A 237 -31.61 -0.54 11.39
N GLU A 238 -30.88 -1.29 10.57
CA GLU A 238 -31.16 -1.49 9.14
C GLU A 238 -32.46 -2.32 9.02
N ARG A 239 -33.61 -1.71 9.32
CA ARG A 239 -34.90 -2.40 9.18
C ARG A 239 -35.19 -2.62 7.70
N THR A 240 -35.57 -3.85 7.36
CA THR A 240 -36.26 -4.13 6.10
C THR A 240 -37.50 -3.26 6.02
N LEU A 241 -37.48 -2.25 5.14
CA LEU A 241 -38.68 -1.51 4.78
C LEU A 241 -39.60 -2.49 4.05
N VAL A 242 -40.49 -3.13 4.80
CA VAL A 242 -41.56 -3.94 4.24
C VAL A 242 -42.60 -2.98 3.69
N PHE A 243 -42.49 -2.64 2.42
CA PHE A 243 -43.57 -1.98 1.70
C PHE A 243 -44.72 -2.98 1.58
N LYS A 244 -45.84 -2.71 2.26
CA LYS A 244 -47.10 -3.38 1.95
C LYS A 244 -47.56 -2.85 0.58
N LEU A 245 -47.53 -3.72 -0.42
CA LEU A 245 -48.18 -3.50 -1.72
C LEU A 245 -49.70 -3.57 -1.55
#